data_AF-A0A8H6R3C6-F1
#
_entry.id   AF-A0A8H6R3C6-F1
#
_cell.length_a   1.000
_cell.length_b   1.000
_cell.length_c   1.000
_cell.angle_alpha   90.00
_cell.angle_beta   90.00
_cell.angle_gamma   90.00
#
_symmetry.space_group_name_H-M   'P 1'
#
loop_
_entity.id
_entity.type
_entity.pdbx_description
1 polymer ?
#
loop_
_entity_poly.entity_id
_entity_poly.type
_entity_poly.pdbx_seq_one_letter_code
_entity_poly.pdbx_strand_id
1 'polypeptide(L)'
;MAFDPDSVTYPTGNLQHMFDRHKGDWGFAGRNWNNQTKAEFQAAIAQFIAATPTVYAGTYRGQDAWLVVDPANRQCAIIYRPGYQIWSGWVLSLAQFTYATTPPYALGGGALAVFGDILESIIKTESHNELDELTNKFLDTYKAHGTERYDEASEKSLIDFFAVLDNYIPPNMVAVVTPQASHIQSLDEVKRRANHTLAVLEKNV
;
A
#
# COMPACT_ATOMS: atom_id res chain seq x y z
N MET A 1 -18.28 16.30 -9.17
CA MET A 1 -18.06 17.09 -7.94
C MET A 1 -16.67 17.68 -8.02
N ALA A 2 -16.47 18.95 -7.66
CA ALA A 2 -15.12 19.50 -7.58
C ALA A 2 -14.39 18.91 -6.37
N PHE A 3 -13.07 18.82 -6.44
CA PHE A 3 -12.26 18.45 -5.28
C PHE A 3 -12.34 19.57 -4.23
N ASP A 4 -12.50 19.18 -2.96
CA ASP A 4 -12.52 20.08 -1.81
C ASP A 4 -11.46 19.61 -0.80
N PRO A 5 -10.36 20.36 -0.60
CA PRO A 5 -9.29 19.96 0.31
C PRO A 5 -9.74 19.94 1.78
N ASP A 6 -10.70 20.79 2.18
CA ASP A 6 -11.16 20.88 3.57
C ASP A 6 -12.05 19.69 3.97
N SER A 7 -12.61 19.00 2.98
CA SER A 7 -13.39 17.77 3.16
C SER A 7 -12.52 16.52 3.34
N VAL A 8 -11.19 16.60 3.14
CA VAL A 8 -10.31 15.43 3.26
C VAL A 8 -10.17 15.00 4.72
N THR A 9 -10.44 13.74 4.98
CA THR A 9 -10.27 13.11 6.29
C THR A 9 -8.98 12.29 6.35
N TYR A 10 -8.44 12.14 7.56
CA TYR A 10 -7.16 11.47 7.79
C TYR A 10 -7.30 10.31 8.78
N PRO A 11 -7.89 9.17 8.38
CA PRO A 11 -7.98 7.99 9.23
C PRO A 11 -6.59 7.59 9.75
N THR A 12 -6.49 7.30 11.05
CA THR A 12 -5.20 6.99 11.68
C THR A 12 -4.52 5.78 11.04
N GLY A 13 -5.30 4.74 10.69
CA GLY A 13 -4.76 3.56 9.99
C GLY A 13 -4.14 3.92 8.65
N ASN A 14 -4.83 4.72 7.83
CA ASN A 14 -4.30 5.13 6.52
C ASN A 14 -3.05 6.00 6.64
N LEU A 15 -3.03 6.93 7.59
CA LEU A 15 -1.83 7.73 7.87
C LEU A 15 -0.64 6.87 8.31
N GLN A 16 -0.88 5.91 9.21
CA GLN A 16 0.18 5.01 9.67
C GLN A 16 0.69 4.13 8.52
N HIS A 17 -0.20 3.56 7.71
CA HIS A 17 0.18 2.78 6.53
C HIS A 17 1.00 3.59 5.51
N MET A 18 0.60 4.84 5.27
CA MET A 18 1.32 5.74 4.38
C MET A 18 2.67 6.14 4.98
N PHE A 19 2.75 6.37 6.29
CA PHE A 19 3.99 6.65 6.99
C PHE A 19 4.98 5.47 6.91
N ASP A 20 4.53 4.26 7.20
CA ASP A 20 5.39 3.08 7.24
C ASP A 20 6.04 2.78 5.88
N ARG A 21 5.37 3.13 4.78
CA ARG A 21 5.84 2.88 3.40
C ARG A 21 6.55 4.08 2.77
N HIS A 22 6.05 5.28 3.00
CA HIS A 22 6.42 6.47 2.24
C HIS A 22 6.97 7.61 3.10
N LYS A 23 7.21 7.43 4.41
CA LYS A 23 7.73 8.52 5.27
C LYS A 23 8.94 9.25 4.70
N GLY A 24 9.82 8.57 3.97
CA GLY A 24 10.97 9.20 3.33
C GLY A 24 10.58 10.26 2.28
N ASP A 25 9.57 9.94 1.46
CA ASP A 25 9.05 10.80 0.39
C ASP A 25 8.39 12.07 0.95
N TRP A 26 7.99 12.04 2.22
CA TRP A 26 7.37 13.16 2.93
C TRP A 26 8.33 13.89 3.88
N GLY A 27 9.63 13.56 3.88
CA GLY A 27 10.63 14.21 4.74
C GLY A 27 10.70 13.67 6.18
N PHE A 28 10.16 12.49 6.44
CA PHE A 28 10.15 11.80 7.74
C PHE A 28 11.05 10.55 7.78
N ALA A 29 12.07 10.50 6.90
CA ALA A 29 13.05 9.41 6.90
C ALA A 29 13.68 9.22 8.30
N GLY A 30 13.83 7.96 8.74
CA GLY A 30 14.39 7.63 10.06
C GLY A 30 13.49 7.93 11.26
N ARG A 31 12.29 8.52 11.07
CA ARG A 31 11.36 8.79 12.16
C ARG A 31 10.48 7.59 12.49
N ASN A 32 10.05 7.52 13.74
CA ASN A 32 9.17 6.48 14.26
C ASN A 32 7.74 7.01 14.43
N TRP A 33 6.78 6.12 14.24
CA TRP A 33 5.37 6.42 14.45
C TRP A 33 5.06 6.61 15.94
N ASN A 34 4.54 7.78 16.29
CA ASN A 34 4.05 8.13 17.62
C ASN A 34 3.07 9.31 17.50
N ASN A 35 2.44 9.75 18.59
CA ASN A 35 1.43 10.80 18.55
C ASN A 35 1.94 12.13 17.98
N GLN A 36 3.19 12.50 18.27
CA GLN A 36 3.79 13.73 17.73
C GLN A 36 4.05 13.60 16.23
N THR A 37 4.76 12.53 15.82
CA THR A 37 5.05 12.27 14.41
C THR A 37 3.77 12.14 13.58
N LYS A 38 2.71 11.52 14.12
CA LYS A 38 1.39 11.43 13.50
C LYS A 38 0.82 12.81 13.19
N ALA A 39 0.81 13.72 14.18
CA ALA A 39 0.26 15.06 14.01
C ALA A 39 1.05 15.87 12.97
N GLU A 40 2.39 15.78 13.02
CA GLU A 40 3.26 16.46 12.07
C GLU A 40 3.11 15.90 10.64
N PHE A 41 3.01 14.57 10.50
CA PHE A 41 2.81 13.91 9.20
C PHE A 41 1.45 14.26 8.59
N GLN A 42 0.38 14.23 9.40
CA GLN A 42 -0.94 14.68 8.96
C GLN A 42 -0.91 16.15 8.52
N ALA A 43 -0.28 17.03 9.29
CA ALA A 43 -0.17 18.45 8.96
C ALA A 43 0.60 18.67 7.65
N ALA A 44 1.69 17.93 7.42
CA ALA A 44 2.45 18.00 6.18
C ALA A 44 1.61 17.59 4.95
N ILE A 45 0.83 16.51 5.06
CA ILE A 45 -0.06 16.06 3.97
C ILE A 45 -1.20 17.06 3.76
N ALA A 46 -1.81 17.57 4.83
CA ALA A 46 -2.89 18.56 4.73
C ALA A 46 -2.41 19.87 4.08
N GLN A 47 -1.23 20.35 4.48
CA GLN A 47 -0.61 21.51 3.87
C GLN A 47 -0.29 21.25 2.38
N PHE A 48 0.25 20.08 2.05
CA PHE A 48 0.48 19.70 0.66
C PHE A 48 -0.81 19.73 -0.16
N ILE A 49 -1.89 19.13 0.33
CA ILE A 49 -3.19 19.08 -0.35
C ILE A 49 -3.77 20.49 -0.54
N ALA A 50 -3.67 21.36 0.48
CA ALA A 50 -4.18 22.73 0.40
C ALA A 50 -3.34 23.64 -0.51
N ALA A 51 -2.03 23.42 -0.59
CA ALA A 51 -1.11 24.25 -1.37
C ALA A 51 -0.96 23.79 -2.84
N THR A 52 -1.28 22.53 -3.14
CA THR A 52 -1.06 21.94 -4.47
C THR A 52 -2.25 22.21 -5.40
N PRO A 53 -2.03 22.84 -6.58
CA PRO A 53 -3.13 23.30 -7.41
C PRO A 53 -3.70 22.24 -8.34
N THR A 54 -2.98 21.16 -8.63
CA THR A 54 -3.38 20.22 -9.69
C THR A 54 -3.98 18.96 -9.11
N VAL A 55 -5.25 18.74 -9.43
CA VAL A 55 -6.01 17.59 -8.98
C VAL A 55 -6.64 16.89 -10.17
N TYR A 56 -6.40 15.59 -10.26
CA TYR A 56 -6.95 14.76 -11.32
C TYR A 56 -8.04 13.83 -10.78
N ALA A 57 -9.17 13.80 -11.48
CA ALA A 57 -10.22 12.81 -11.26
C ALA A 57 -9.81 11.50 -11.92
N GLY A 58 -9.06 10.67 -11.20
CA GLY A 58 -8.51 9.43 -11.72
C GLY A 58 -8.98 8.18 -10.99
N THR A 59 -8.18 7.12 -11.13
CA THR A 59 -8.32 5.88 -10.37
C THR A 59 -7.03 5.52 -9.65
N TYR A 60 -7.17 4.85 -8.52
CA TYR A 60 -6.08 4.17 -7.84
C TYR A 60 -6.50 2.73 -7.53
N ARG A 61 -5.74 1.74 -8.02
CA ARG A 61 -6.07 0.30 -7.93
C ARG A 61 -7.47 -0.01 -8.49
N GLY A 62 -7.80 0.64 -9.61
CA GLY A 62 -9.10 0.51 -10.27
C GLY A 62 -10.28 1.19 -9.55
N GLN A 63 -10.07 1.82 -8.40
CA GLN A 63 -11.11 2.54 -7.65
C GLN A 63 -11.02 4.05 -7.89
N ASP A 64 -12.15 4.75 -7.82
CA ASP A 64 -12.22 6.20 -7.97
C ASP A 64 -11.37 6.93 -6.93
N ALA A 65 -10.46 7.78 -7.40
CA ALA A 65 -9.55 8.55 -6.56
C ALA A 65 -9.38 10.00 -7.03
N TRP A 66 -9.06 10.88 -6.10
CA TRP A 66 -8.44 12.16 -6.43
C TRP A 66 -6.93 12.01 -6.34
N LEU A 67 -6.23 12.37 -7.42
CA LEU A 67 -4.77 12.40 -7.46
C LEU A 67 -4.34 13.86 -7.36
N VAL A 68 -3.88 14.28 -6.18
CA VAL A 68 -3.36 15.63 -5.93
C VAL A 68 -1.86 15.61 -6.15
N VAL A 69 -1.38 16.28 -7.21
CA VAL A 69 -0.01 16.12 -7.70
C VAL A 69 0.69 17.46 -7.79
N ASP A 70 1.84 17.57 -7.14
CA ASP A 70 2.80 18.64 -7.40
C ASP A 70 3.66 18.25 -8.61
N PRO A 71 3.52 18.93 -9.75
CA PRO A 71 4.27 18.58 -10.95
C PRO A 71 5.78 18.85 -10.83
N ALA A 72 6.21 19.76 -9.96
CA ALA A 72 7.62 20.10 -9.83
C ALA A 72 8.40 18.96 -9.16
N ASN A 73 7.87 18.43 -8.06
CA ASN A 73 8.54 17.38 -7.28
C ASN A 73 7.98 15.97 -7.56
N ARG A 74 6.92 15.87 -8.37
CA ARG A 74 6.12 14.65 -8.58
C ARG A 74 5.53 14.07 -7.29
N GLN A 75 5.45 14.88 -6.23
CA GLN A 75 4.79 14.48 -5.00
C GLN A 75 3.30 14.27 -5.27
N CYS A 76 2.74 13.18 -4.77
CA CYS A 76 1.34 12.84 -4.96
C CYS A 76 0.67 12.45 -3.64
N ALA A 77 -0.53 12.96 -3.41
CA ALA A 77 -1.47 12.43 -2.44
C ALA A 77 -2.67 11.82 -3.15
N ILE A 78 -3.10 10.64 -2.69
CA ILE A 78 -4.18 9.85 -3.26
C ILE A 78 -5.32 9.85 -2.26
N ILE A 79 -6.47 10.41 -2.63
CA ILE A 79 -7.67 10.46 -1.79
C ILE A 79 -8.72 9.52 -2.39
N TYR A 80 -9.23 8.59 -1.57
CA TYR A 80 -10.35 7.73 -1.95
C TYR A 80 -11.59 8.59 -2.15
N ARG A 81 -12.09 8.70 -3.38
CA ARG A 81 -13.12 9.68 -3.76
C ARG A 81 -14.46 9.43 -3.08
N PRO A 82 -14.98 8.18 -2.95
CA PRO A 82 -16.29 7.96 -2.33
C PRO A 82 -16.35 8.39 -0.86
N GLY A 83 -15.24 8.31 -0.12
CA GLY A 83 -15.18 8.64 1.31
C GLY A 83 -14.41 9.92 1.66
N TYR A 84 -13.78 10.58 0.67
CA TYR A 84 -12.87 11.71 0.89
C TYR A 84 -11.80 11.42 1.97
N GLN A 85 -11.22 10.22 1.93
CA GLN A 85 -10.22 9.79 2.92
C GLN A 85 -8.84 9.76 2.26
N ILE A 86 -7.80 10.26 2.94
CA ILE A 86 -6.43 10.00 2.51
C ILE A 86 -6.24 8.49 2.42
N TRP A 87 -5.76 8.03 1.28
CA TRP A 87 -5.60 6.61 1.00
C TRP A 87 -4.13 6.21 0.99
N SER A 88 -3.32 6.95 0.22
CA SER A 88 -1.85 6.82 0.20
C SER A 88 -1.21 8.08 -0.41
N GLY A 89 0.09 8.06 -0.63
CA GLY A 89 0.79 9.12 -1.36
C GLY A 89 2.32 9.02 -1.21
N TRP A 90 3.03 9.36 -2.29
CA TRP A 90 4.48 9.30 -2.40
C TRP A 90 5.01 10.17 -3.55
N VAL A 91 6.33 10.25 -3.70
CA VAL A 91 6.97 10.84 -4.89
C VAL A 91 6.86 9.88 -6.07
N LEU A 92 6.09 10.24 -7.09
CA LEU A 92 5.86 9.40 -8.25
C LEU A 92 7.14 9.23 -9.09
N SER A 93 7.31 8.04 -9.66
CA SER A 93 8.24 7.82 -10.77
C SER A 93 7.80 8.59 -12.01
N LEU A 94 8.66 8.72 -13.03
CA LEU A 94 8.29 9.43 -14.26
C LEU A 94 7.11 8.76 -14.99
N ALA A 95 7.08 7.42 -15.01
CA ALA A 95 5.98 6.66 -15.60
C ALA A 95 4.68 6.90 -14.83
N GLN A 96 4.72 6.79 -13.50
CA GLN A 96 3.57 7.05 -12.64
C GLN A 96 3.06 8.47 -12.75
N PHE A 97 3.97 9.46 -12.82
CA PHE A 97 3.58 10.85 -13.04
C PHE A 97 2.85 11.01 -14.37
N THR A 98 3.36 10.38 -15.44
CA THR A 98 2.68 10.36 -16.74
C THR A 98 1.27 9.76 -16.61
N TYR A 99 1.13 8.61 -15.95
CA TYR A 99 -0.17 7.97 -15.77
C TYR A 99 -1.13 8.76 -14.87
N ALA A 100 -0.63 9.45 -13.84
CA ALA A 100 -1.43 10.27 -12.94
C ALA A 100 -1.87 11.60 -13.57
N THR A 101 -1.12 12.12 -14.54
CA THR A 101 -1.32 13.46 -15.12
C THR A 101 -1.74 13.46 -16.59
N THR A 102 -1.88 12.29 -17.20
CA THR A 102 -2.41 12.11 -18.56
C THR A 102 -3.67 11.25 -18.51
N PRO A 103 -4.77 11.62 -19.21
CA PRO A 103 -5.95 10.76 -19.29
C PRO A 103 -5.57 9.33 -19.72
N PRO A 104 -6.12 8.29 -19.06
CA PRO A 104 -7.30 8.33 -18.18
C PRO A 104 -7.05 8.68 -16.70
N TYR A 105 -5.84 9.12 -16.31
CA TYR A 105 -5.46 9.40 -14.91
C TYR A 105 -5.56 8.16 -14.02
N ALA A 106 -4.60 7.25 -14.11
CA ALA A 106 -4.68 5.98 -13.40
C ALA A 106 -3.37 5.66 -12.67
N LEU A 107 -3.47 5.27 -11.41
CA LEU A 107 -2.37 4.69 -10.63
C LEU A 107 -2.76 3.29 -10.15
N GLY A 108 -1.77 2.42 -9.97
CA GLY A 108 -1.99 1.05 -9.54
C GLY A 108 -2.60 0.11 -10.58
N GLY A 109 -1.85 -0.19 -11.64
CA GLY A 109 -2.08 -1.31 -12.56
C GLY A 109 -1.26 -2.57 -12.18
N GLY A 110 -1.34 -3.59 -13.03
CA GLY A 110 -0.58 -4.83 -12.91
C GLY A 110 -0.78 -5.54 -11.57
N ALA A 111 0.32 -5.98 -10.97
CA ALA A 111 0.32 -6.70 -9.70
C ALA A 111 -0.36 -5.92 -8.55
N LEU A 112 -0.26 -4.58 -8.53
CA LEU A 112 -0.89 -3.79 -7.48
C LEU A 112 -2.42 -3.85 -7.53
N ALA A 113 -2.99 -3.86 -8.73
CA ALA A 113 -4.45 -3.98 -8.91
C ALA A 113 -4.96 -5.37 -8.48
N VAL A 114 -4.15 -6.40 -8.66
CA VAL A 114 -4.51 -7.79 -8.39
C VAL A 114 -4.31 -8.16 -6.91
N PHE A 115 -3.17 -7.79 -6.33
CA PHE A 115 -2.77 -8.23 -4.99
C PHE A 115 -2.86 -7.15 -3.91
N GLY A 116 -2.98 -5.87 -4.27
CA GLY A 116 -2.88 -4.75 -3.34
C GLY A 116 -3.86 -4.82 -2.17
N ASP A 117 -5.13 -5.13 -2.45
CA ASP A 117 -6.18 -5.20 -1.42
C ASP A 117 -6.01 -6.40 -0.49
N ILE A 118 -5.48 -7.53 -1.00
CA ILE A 118 -5.19 -8.72 -0.19
C ILE A 118 -4.03 -8.41 0.75
N LEU A 119 -2.96 -7.79 0.24
CA LEU A 119 -1.82 -7.37 1.05
C LEU A 119 -2.24 -6.38 2.14
N GLU A 120 -3.10 -5.40 1.82
CA GLU A 120 -3.63 -4.48 2.84
C GLU A 120 -4.46 -5.20 3.90
N SER A 121 -5.27 -6.18 3.51
CA SER A 121 -6.06 -6.97 4.46
C SER A 121 -5.14 -7.76 5.40
N ILE A 122 -4.06 -8.35 4.87
CA ILE A 122 -3.04 -9.05 5.67
C ILE A 122 -2.34 -8.06 6.63
N ILE A 123 -2.03 -6.84 6.19
CA ILE A 123 -1.40 -5.84 7.06
C ILE A 123 -2.35 -5.41 8.19
N LYS A 124 -3.67 -5.43 7.97
CA LYS A 124 -4.68 -5.00 8.94
C LYS A 124 -5.15 -6.12 9.88
N THR A 125 -4.88 -7.38 9.56
CA THR A 125 -5.33 -8.50 10.39
C THR A 125 -4.64 -8.51 11.75
N GLU A 126 -5.40 -8.91 12.77
CA GLU A 126 -4.94 -9.16 14.13
C GLU A 126 -5.20 -10.62 14.54
N SER A 127 -5.60 -11.48 13.59
CA SER A 127 -6.06 -12.85 13.84
C SER A 127 -5.32 -13.86 12.98
N HIS A 128 -4.82 -14.91 13.60
CA HIS A 128 -4.21 -16.05 12.91
C HIS A 128 -5.18 -16.77 11.98
N ASN A 129 -6.48 -16.84 12.34
CA ASN A 129 -7.50 -17.49 11.53
C ASN A 129 -7.83 -16.67 10.28
N GLU A 130 -7.91 -15.34 10.43
CA GLU A 130 -8.15 -14.45 9.29
C GLU A 130 -6.94 -14.45 8.35
N LEU A 131 -5.71 -14.53 8.88
CA LEU A 131 -4.52 -14.68 8.06
C LEU A 131 -4.56 -15.97 7.20
N ASP A 132 -5.08 -17.07 7.72
CA ASP A 132 -5.23 -18.32 6.95
C ASP A 132 -6.20 -18.14 5.77
N GLU A 133 -7.35 -17.51 6.01
CA GLU A 133 -8.32 -17.17 4.95
C GLU A 133 -7.70 -16.24 3.88
N LEU A 134 -6.96 -15.22 4.32
CA LEU A 134 -6.26 -14.29 3.43
C LEU A 134 -5.12 -14.96 2.65
N THR A 135 -4.45 -15.93 3.26
CA THR A 135 -3.39 -16.73 2.60
C THR A 135 -3.97 -17.55 1.46
N ASN A 136 -5.11 -18.22 1.71
CA ASN A 136 -5.83 -18.94 0.67
C ASN A 136 -6.29 -18.02 -0.46
N LYS A 137 -6.84 -16.83 -0.11
CA LYS A 137 -7.22 -15.82 -1.10
C LYS A 137 -6.01 -15.34 -1.93
N PHE A 138 -4.86 -15.13 -1.31
CA PHE A 138 -3.63 -14.76 -2.01
C PHE A 138 -3.20 -15.86 -2.99
N LEU A 139 -3.18 -17.12 -2.55
CA LEU A 139 -2.81 -18.27 -3.38
C LEU A 139 -3.76 -18.44 -4.57
N ASP A 140 -5.07 -18.34 -4.35
CA ASP A 140 -6.06 -18.49 -5.43
C ASP A 140 -5.97 -17.35 -6.44
N THR A 141 -5.71 -16.12 -5.97
CA THR A 141 -5.41 -14.98 -6.84
C THR A 141 -4.15 -15.22 -7.65
N TYR A 142 -3.09 -15.75 -7.02
CA TYR A 142 -1.85 -16.11 -7.70
C TYR A 142 -2.06 -17.23 -8.73
N LYS A 143 -2.92 -18.22 -8.49
CA LYS A 143 -3.26 -19.24 -9.49
C LYS A 143 -4.05 -18.66 -10.66
N ALA A 144 -4.98 -17.75 -10.39
CA ALA A 144 -5.82 -17.14 -11.42
C ALA A 144 -5.03 -16.17 -12.33
N HIS A 145 -4.06 -15.46 -11.77
CA HIS A 145 -3.33 -14.40 -12.47
C HIS A 145 -1.82 -14.68 -12.63
N GLY A 146 -1.30 -15.82 -12.17
CA GLY A 146 0.14 -16.11 -12.15
C GLY A 146 0.77 -16.34 -13.52
N THR A 147 -0.05 -16.47 -14.58
CA THR A 147 0.42 -16.44 -15.97
C THR A 147 0.56 -15.03 -16.52
N GLU A 148 0.01 -14.02 -15.83
CA GLU A 148 0.24 -12.62 -16.17
C GLU A 148 1.67 -12.26 -15.80
N ARG A 149 2.43 -11.74 -16.77
CA ARG A 149 3.78 -11.24 -16.52
C ARG A 149 3.68 -9.83 -15.94
N TYR A 150 3.98 -9.71 -14.65
CA TYR A 150 4.26 -8.43 -14.02
C TYR A 150 5.71 -8.01 -14.30
N ASP A 151 6.08 -6.79 -13.91
CA ASP A 151 7.49 -6.41 -13.93
C ASP A 151 8.31 -7.29 -12.97
N GLU A 152 9.60 -7.42 -13.26
CA GLU A 152 10.52 -8.31 -12.53
C GLU A 152 10.56 -8.03 -11.03
N ALA A 153 10.50 -6.74 -10.63
CA ALA A 153 10.54 -6.36 -9.23
C ALA A 153 9.26 -6.76 -8.49
N SER A 154 8.10 -6.54 -9.10
CA SER A 154 6.80 -6.98 -8.59
C SER A 154 6.70 -8.50 -8.50
N GLU A 155 7.07 -9.23 -9.57
CA GLU A 155 7.03 -10.69 -9.61
C GLU A 155 7.93 -11.29 -8.53
N LYS A 156 9.17 -10.80 -8.42
CA LYS A 156 10.09 -11.23 -7.37
C LYS A 156 9.53 -10.98 -5.97
N SER A 157 8.95 -9.80 -5.74
CA SER A 157 8.42 -9.43 -4.42
C SER A 157 7.18 -10.27 -4.03
N LEU A 158 6.34 -10.63 -5.00
CA LEU A 158 5.20 -11.52 -4.79
C LEU A 158 5.65 -12.96 -4.50
N ILE A 159 6.65 -13.49 -5.21
CA ILE A 159 7.23 -14.82 -4.96
C ILE A 159 7.87 -14.87 -3.56
N ASP A 160 8.66 -13.87 -3.21
CA ASP A 160 9.30 -13.79 -1.90
C ASP A 160 8.24 -13.72 -0.77
N PHE A 161 7.11 -13.03 -1.00
CA PHE A 161 6.02 -12.97 -0.03
C PHE A 161 5.20 -14.27 0.01
N PHE A 162 5.00 -14.94 -1.12
CA PHE A 162 4.39 -16.26 -1.15
C PHE A 162 5.16 -17.25 -0.29
N ALA A 163 6.50 -17.24 -0.37
CA ALA A 163 7.34 -18.07 0.49
C ALA A 163 7.17 -17.73 1.99
N VAL A 164 6.91 -16.47 2.35
CA VAL A 164 6.61 -16.08 3.73
C VAL A 164 5.31 -16.71 4.22
N LEU A 165 4.25 -16.68 3.39
CA LEU A 165 2.96 -17.28 3.73
C LEU A 165 3.04 -18.81 3.82
N ASP A 166 3.73 -19.45 2.89
CA ASP A 166 3.91 -20.92 2.86
C ASP A 166 4.70 -21.43 4.09
N ASN A 167 5.65 -20.63 4.58
CA ASN A 167 6.43 -20.96 5.78
C ASN A 167 5.78 -20.49 7.09
N TYR A 168 4.59 -19.89 7.04
CA TYR A 168 3.91 -19.42 8.23
C TYR A 168 3.28 -20.57 9.01
N ILE A 169 3.58 -20.67 10.31
CA ILE A 169 2.99 -21.67 11.20
C ILE A 169 2.14 -20.96 12.25
N PRO A 170 0.82 -21.17 12.23
CA PRO A 170 -0.08 -20.70 13.27
C PRO A 170 0.34 -21.24 14.66
N PRO A 171 0.21 -20.45 15.75
CA PRO A 171 0.64 -20.86 17.09
C PRO A 171 0.07 -22.20 17.57
N ASN A 172 -1.16 -22.53 17.19
CA ASN A 172 -1.83 -23.79 17.51
C ASN A 172 -1.25 -25.01 16.78
N MET A 173 -0.45 -24.80 15.73
CA MET A 173 0.19 -25.87 14.95
C MET A 173 1.66 -26.09 15.33
N VAL A 174 2.24 -25.23 16.16
CA VAL A 174 3.67 -25.30 16.54
C VAL A 174 4.02 -26.62 17.24
N ALA A 175 3.09 -27.20 18.01
CA ALA A 175 3.32 -28.46 18.72
C ALA A 175 3.30 -29.71 17.82
N VAL A 176 2.74 -29.60 16.61
CA VAL A 176 2.58 -30.73 15.67
C VAL A 176 3.49 -30.63 14.45
N VAL A 177 4.14 -29.48 14.25
CA VAL A 177 5.09 -29.26 13.15
C VAL A 177 6.52 -29.23 13.68
N THR A 178 7.40 -30.05 13.09
CA THR A 178 8.84 -29.99 13.38
C THR A 178 9.40 -28.63 12.93
N PRO A 179 9.97 -27.81 13.83
CA PRO A 179 10.48 -26.50 13.47
C PRO A 179 11.62 -26.60 12.45
N GLN A 180 11.52 -25.82 11.37
CA GLN A 180 12.60 -25.59 10.42
C GLN A 180 13.06 -24.13 10.53
N ALA A 181 14.30 -23.86 10.15
CA ALA A 181 14.87 -22.50 10.21
C ALA A 181 14.13 -21.49 9.31
N SER A 182 13.40 -21.96 8.30
CA SER A 182 12.60 -21.12 7.41
C SER A 182 11.22 -20.76 7.98
N HIS A 183 10.74 -21.44 9.03
CA HIS A 183 9.39 -21.24 9.54
C HIS A 183 9.24 -19.88 10.24
N ILE A 184 8.11 -19.23 9.97
CA ILE A 184 7.74 -17.93 10.53
C ILE A 184 6.54 -18.16 11.46
N GLN A 185 6.64 -17.71 12.71
CA GLN A 185 5.55 -17.81 13.69
C GLN A 185 4.99 -16.44 14.09
N SER A 186 5.70 -15.37 13.72
CA SER A 186 5.33 -14.00 14.07
C SER A 186 4.38 -13.41 13.05
N LEU A 187 3.17 -13.07 13.48
CA LEU A 187 2.22 -12.30 12.68
C LEU A 187 2.80 -10.94 12.27
N ASP A 188 3.56 -10.29 13.15
CA ASP A 188 4.20 -9.01 12.88
C ASP A 188 5.24 -9.11 11.74
N GLU A 189 5.99 -10.23 11.67
CA GLU A 189 6.92 -10.45 10.56
C GLU A 189 6.16 -10.62 9.24
N VAL A 190 5.05 -11.34 9.23
CA VAL A 190 4.19 -11.47 8.03
C VAL A 190 3.66 -10.09 7.60
N LYS A 191 3.11 -9.31 8.53
CA LYS A 191 2.60 -7.94 8.29
C LYS A 191 3.70 -7.03 7.73
N ARG A 192 4.92 -7.10 8.30
CA ARG A 192 6.08 -6.33 7.83
C ARG A 192 6.47 -6.69 6.41
N ARG A 193 6.46 -7.98 6.06
CA ARG A 193 6.78 -8.48 4.71
C ARG A 193 5.70 -8.08 3.70
N ALA A 194 4.42 -8.19 4.07
CA ALA A 194 3.29 -7.75 3.26
C ALA A 194 3.40 -6.25 2.95
N ASN A 195 3.72 -5.43 3.95
CA ASN A 195 3.90 -3.99 3.80
C ASN A 195 5.06 -3.64 2.87
N HIS A 196 6.17 -4.38 2.96
CA HIS A 196 7.29 -4.23 2.04
C HIS A 196 6.90 -4.56 0.59
N THR A 197 6.24 -5.70 0.38
CA THR A 197 5.76 -6.12 -0.94
C THR A 197 4.81 -5.08 -1.53
N LEU A 198 3.84 -4.61 -0.75
CA LEU A 198 2.90 -3.59 -1.18
C LEU A 198 3.61 -2.29 -1.62
N ALA A 199 4.63 -1.85 -0.89
CA ALA A 199 5.43 -0.68 -1.25
C ALA A 199 6.24 -0.87 -2.55
N VAL A 200 6.66 -2.10 -2.87
CA VAL A 200 7.30 -2.44 -4.15
C VAL A 200 6.28 -2.37 -5.28
N LEU A 201 5.10 -2.97 -5.09
CA LEU A 201 4.02 -2.92 -6.09
C LEU A 201 3.55 -1.49 -6.35
N GLU A 202 3.53 -0.64 -5.32
CA GLU A 202 3.19 0.77 -5.47
C GLU A 202 4.21 1.59 -6.25
N LYS A 203 5.46 1.13 -6.36
CA LYS A 203 6.52 1.81 -7.12
C LYS A 203 6.63 1.31 -8.56
N ASN A 204 6.13 0.11 -8.83
CA ASN A 204 6.20 -0.55 -10.13
C ASN A 204 4.79 -0.72 -10.69
N VAL A 205 4.38 0.26 -11.48
CA VAL A 205 3.03 0.45 -12.00
C VAL A 205 3.09 0.76 -13.48
#